data_AF-A0A1V9YP13-F1
#
_entry.id   AF-A0A1V9YP13-F1
#
_cell.length_a   1.000
_cell.length_b   1.000
_cell.length_c   1.000
_cell.angle_alpha   90.00
_cell.angle_beta   90.00
_cell.angle_gamma   90.00
#
_symmetry.space_group_name_H-M   'P 1'
#
loop_
_entity.id
_entity.type
_entity.pdbx_description
1 polymer ?
#
loop_
_entity_poly.entity_id
_entity_poly.type
_entity_poly.pdbx_seq_one_letter_code
_entity_poly.pdbx_strand_id
1 'polypeptide(L)'
;MLKSWTGRERARDLAGLGYLALTTSLSVASLALIGPYMANDYFWPGFGSTATSRVLTAVLNGQLTLTASVPQLQLDSPAAALDAVDSGINPSYARLVFYRDLSTVESAIAGLRRLDVARVTYLMAAYCWADIGKKWSMTHTAQRQARCYDRYHANAAVHLEAILRNIDFGTWMALNNARFMTRIGTPIAATPSGPSG
;
A
#
# COMPACT_ATOMS: atom_id res chain seq x y z
N MET A 1 67.49 -9.14 42.47
CA MET A 1 66.45 -8.72 43.44
C MET A 1 65.13 -9.39 43.08
N LEU A 2 64.79 -10.48 43.78
CA LEU A 2 63.50 -11.17 43.63
C LEU A 2 62.45 -10.40 44.45
N LYS A 3 61.51 -9.73 43.77
CA LYS A 3 60.41 -9.01 44.40
C LYS A 3 59.52 -10.01 45.14
N SER A 4 59.52 -10.02 46.47
CA SER A 4 58.66 -10.90 47.26
C SER A 4 57.24 -10.36 47.24
N TRP A 5 56.39 -10.95 46.41
CA TRP A 5 54.97 -10.59 46.28
C TRP A 5 54.22 -10.84 47.58
N THR A 6 53.48 -9.85 48.05
CA THR A 6 52.60 -10.00 49.22
C THR A 6 51.38 -10.86 48.85
N GLY A 7 50.88 -11.69 49.77
CA GLY A 7 49.78 -12.62 49.48
C GLY A 7 48.50 -11.96 48.92
N ARG A 8 48.30 -10.66 49.20
CA ARG A 8 47.21 -9.84 48.67
C ARG A 8 47.36 -9.49 47.18
N GLU A 9 48.59 -9.32 46.70
CA GLU A 9 48.84 -9.06 45.27
C GLU A 9 48.60 -10.33 44.44
N ARG A 10 49.07 -11.49 44.92
CA ARG A 10 48.80 -12.79 44.28
C ARG A 10 47.30 -13.11 44.19
N ALA A 11 46.53 -12.78 45.23
CA ALA A 11 45.08 -12.97 45.21
C ALA A 11 44.37 -12.07 44.18
N ARG A 12 44.84 -10.83 44.00
CA ARG A 12 44.32 -9.91 42.97
C ARG A 12 44.66 -10.40 41.56
N ASP A 13 45.87 -10.88 41.34
CA ASP A 13 46.30 -11.42 40.04
C ASP A 13 45.50 -12.68 39.67
N LEU A 14 45.28 -13.59 40.62
CA LEU A 14 44.43 -14.77 40.42
C LEU A 14 42.96 -14.41 40.15
N ALA A 15 42.42 -13.44 40.88
CA ALA A 15 41.06 -12.94 40.64
C ALA A 15 40.94 -12.30 39.24
N GLY A 16 41.96 -11.55 38.81
CA GLY A 16 42.02 -10.97 37.46
C GLY A 16 42.10 -12.03 36.36
N LEU A 17 42.92 -13.06 36.54
CA LEU A 17 43.00 -14.20 35.62
C LEU A 17 41.67 -14.97 35.54
N GLY A 18 41.04 -15.23 36.69
CA GLY A 18 39.72 -15.86 36.75
C GLY A 18 38.65 -15.03 36.06
N TYR A 19 38.65 -13.71 36.27
CA TYR A 19 37.75 -12.79 35.60
C TYR A 19 37.94 -12.79 34.06
N LEU A 20 39.20 -12.75 33.59
CA LEU A 20 39.50 -12.83 32.16
C LEU A 20 39.04 -14.16 31.55
N ALA A 21 39.31 -15.29 32.20
CA ALA A 21 38.87 -16.60 31.71
C ALA A 21 37.34 -16.74 31.70
N LEU A 22 36.66 -16.22 32.73
CA LEU A 22 35.20 -16.24 32.79
C LEU A 22 34.58 -15.36 31.72
N THR A 23 35.06 -14.11 31.56
CA THR A 23 34.52 -13.17 30.58
C THR A 23 34.76 -13.62 29.15
N THR A 24 35.92 -14.19 28.82
CA THR A 24 36.17 -14.75 27.48
C THR A 24 35.29 -15.97 27.20
N SER A 25 35.12 -16.86 28.19
CA SER A 25 34.22 -18.01 28.06
C SER A 25 32.77 -17.58 27.86
N LEU A 26 32.31 -16.56 28.61
CA LEU A 26 30.98 -15.97 28.43
C LEU A 26 30.81 -15.35 27.04
N SER A 27 31.83 -14.64 26.55
CA SER A 27 31.81 -14.06 25.20
C SER A 27 31.68 -15.13 24.12
N VAL A 28 32.47 -16.21 24.20
CA VAL A 28 32.37 -17.33 23.26
C VAL A 28 30.99 -18.02 23.35
N ALA A 29 30.48 -18.24 24.55
CA ALA A 29 29.15 -18.80 24.76
C ALA A 29 28.04 -17.90 24.17
N SER A 30 28.18 -16.58 24.31
CA SER A 30 27.21 -15.62 23.75
C SER A 30 27.18 -15.65 22.23
N LEU A 31 28.33 -15.74 21.57
CA LEU A 31 28.41 -15.89 20.11
C LEU A 31 27.80 -17.21 19.63
N ALA A 32 28.01 -18.30 20.37
CA ALA A 32 27.41 -19.58 20.05
C ALA A 32 25.87 -19.57 20.18
N LEU A 33 25.34 -18.88 21.20
CA LEU A 33 23.90 -18.71 21.40
C LEU A 33 23.24 -17.86 20.30
N ILE A 34 23.92 -16.79 19.87
CA ILE A 34 23.38 -15.83 18.90
C ILE A 34 23.60 -16.30 17.45
N GLY A 35 24.58 -17.18 17.19
CA GLY A 35 24.93 -17.67 15.85
C GLY A 35 23.73 -18.12 14.99
N PRO A 36 22.82 -18.98 15.49
CA PRO A 36 21.63 -19.39 14.74
C PRO A 36 20.68 -18.24 14.38
N TYR A 37 20.60 -17.21 15.21
CA TYR A 37 19.77 -16.02 14.97
C TYR A 37 20.42 -15.15 13.89
N MET A 38 21.74 -14.97 13.93
CA MET A 38 22.49 -14.21 12.92
C MET A 38 22.69 -14.93 11.58
N ALA A 39 22.15 -16.14 11.42
CA ALA A 39 22.20 -16.86 10.15
C ALA A 39 21.37 -16.19 9.04
N ASN A 40 20.53 -15.20 9.38
CA ASN A 40 19.79 -14.36 8.44
C ASN A 40 19.53 -12.96 9.02
N ASP A 41 19.20 -12.02 8.15
CA ASP A 41 18.92 -10.62 8.51
C ASP A 41 17.62 -10.43 9.32
N TYR A 42 16.81 -11.49 9.46
CA TYR A 42 15.55 -11.46 10.22
C TYR A 42 15.72 -11.85 11.69
N PHE A 43 16.94 -12.21 12.12
CA PHE A 43 17.20 -12.73 13.46
C PHE A 43 16.29 -13.92 13.82
N TRP A 44 15.85 -14.70 12.83
CA TRP A 44 14.92 -15.80 13.03
C TRP A 44 15.63 -17.14 12.77
N PRO A 45 15.94 -17.92 13.81
CA PRO A 45 16.68 -19.17 13.64
C PRO A 45 15.90 -20.15 12.76
N GLY A 46 16.59 -20.76 11.80
CA GLY A 46 15.99 -21.75 10.90
C GLY A 46 15.08 -21.18 9.80
N PHE A 47 15.00 -19.86 9.61
CA PHE A 47 14.11 -19.22 8.62
C PHE A 47 14.12 -19.87 7.22
N GLY A 48 15.31 -20.19 6.72
CA GLY A 48 15.49 -20.88 5.44
C GLY A 48 15.12 -22.36 5.49
N SER A 49 15.54 -23.07 6.54
CA SER A 49 15.32 -24.53 6.66
C SER A 49 13.87 -24.90 6.92
N THR A 50 13.10 -24.05 7.60
CA THR A 50 11.66 -24.23 7.86
C THR A 50 10.77 -23.57 6.81
N ALA A 51 11.35 -23.01 5.74
CA ALA A 51 10.64 -22.29 4.69
C ALA A 51 9.69 -21.20 5.24
N THR A 52 10.09 -20.51 6.31
CA THR A 52 9.25 -19.56 7.05
C THR A 52 8.67 -18.46 6.17
N SER A 53 9.44 -17.99 5.16
CA SER A 53 8.95 -17.01 4.19
C SER A 53 7.71 -17.47 3.43
N ARG A 54 7.62 -18.76 3.07
CA ARG A 54 6.48 -19.32 2.37
C ARG A 54 5.25 -19.36 3.27
N VAL A 55 5.42 -19.82 4.51
CA VAL A 55 4.36 -19.84 5.53
C VAL A 55 3.80 -18.44 5.76
N LEU A 56 4.69 -17.45 6.00
CA LEU A 56 4.28 -16.06 6.20
C LEU A 56 3.51 -15.51 5.00
N THR A 57 4.00 -15.76 3.79
CA THR A 57 3.35 -15.28 2.56
C THR A 57 1.97 -15.93 2.37
N ALA A 58 1.84 -17.22 2.64
CA ALA A 58 0.59 -17.95 2.48
C ALA A 58 -0.46 -17.49 3.50
N VAL A 59 -0.08 -17.34 4.78
CA VAL A 59 -0.94 -16.76 5.82
C VAL A 59 -1.41 -15.36 5.43
N LEU A 60 -0.49 -14.49 4.99
CA LEU A 60 -0.85 -13.14 4.56
C LEU A 60 -1.84 -13.16 3.38
N ASN A 61 -1.57 -13.96 2.34
CA ASN A 61 -2.46 -14.08 1.17
C ASN A 61 -3.86 -14.62 1.54
N GLY A 62 -3.93 -15.58 2.46
CA GLY A 62 -5.17 -16.09 3.01
C GLY A 62 -5.98 -14.98 3.68
N GLN A 63 -5.34 -14.23 4.59
CA GLN A 63 -5.99 -13.14 5.31
C GLN A 63 -6.46 -12.00 4.40
N LEU A 64 -5.65 -11.62 3.39
CA LEU A 64 -6.03 -10.61 2.40
C LEU A 64 -7.32 -11.03 1.67
N THR A 65 -7.46 -12.30 1.32
CA THR A 65 -8.65 -12.80 0.62
C THR A 65 -9.90 -12.75 1.53
N LEU A 66 -9.74 -13.11 2.80
CA LEU A 66 -10.86 -13.33 3.71
C LEU A 66 -11.40 -12.04 4.33
N THR A 67 -10.54 -11.05 4.60
CA THR A 67 -10.91 -9.87 5.39
C THR A 67 -10.33 -8.58 4.81
N ALA A 68 -11.07 -7.48 4.91
CA ALA A 68 -10.60 -6.16 4.48
C ALA A 68 -9.61 -5.53 5.48
N SER A 69 -9.59 -6.01 6.72
CA SER A 69 -8.69 -5.53 7.78
C SER A 69 -8.42 -6.63 8.80
N VAL A 70 -7.13 -6.87 9.09
CA VAL A 70 -6.69 -7.71 10.21
C VAL A 70 -6.00 -6.83 11.23
N PRO A 71 -6.65 -6.51 12.38
CA PRO A 71 -6.04 -5.65 13.39
C PRO A 71 -4.84 -6.31 14.10
N GLN A 72 -4.80 -7.65 14.15
CA GLN A 72 -3.68 -8.40 14.71
C GLN A 72 -3.52 -9.75 13.99
N LEU A 73 -2.32 -9.99 13.44
CA LEU A 73 -1.98 -11.24 12.78
C LEU A 73 -1.39 -12.23 13.81
N GLN A 74 -2.13 -13.29 14.13
CA GLN A 74 -1.68 -14.34 15.04
C GLN A 74 -0.94 -15.44 14.28
N LEU A 75 0.39 -15.33 14.24
CA LEU A 75 1.29 -16.29 13.59
C LEU A 75 1.45 -17.60 14.36
N ASP A 76 1.11 -17.59 15.65
CA ASP A 76 1.13 -18.72 16.57
C ASP A 76 -0.16 -19.55 16.58
N SER A 77 -1.18 -19.11 15.84
CA SER A 77 -2.45 -19.83 15.73
C SER A 77 -2.31 -21.09 14.87
N PRO A 78 -2.98 -22.20 15.22
CA PRO A 78 -3.00 -23.41 14.38
C PRO A 78 -3.66 -23.17 13.01
N ALA A 79 -4.49 -22.13 12.88
CA ALA A 79 -5.06 -21.71 11.60
C ALA A 79 -3.98 -21.20 10.63
N ALA A 80 -2.96 -20.49 11.13
CA ALA A 80 -1.83 -20.04 10.31
C ALA A 80 -1.01 -21.21 9.73
N ALA A 81 -0.99 -22.35 10.43
CA ALA A 81 -0.35 -23.58 9.94
C ALA A 81 -1.16 -24.27 8.81
N LEU A 82 -2.49 -24.06 8.75
CA LEU A 82 -3.35 -24.59 7.68
C LEU A 82 -3.21 -23.76 6.39
N ASP A 83 -3.06 -22.45 6.50
CA ASP A 83 -2.85 -21.54 5.37
C ASP A 83 -1.47 -21.72 4.72
N ALA A 84 -0.52 -22.39 5.38
CA ALA A 84 0.83 -22.66 4.88
C ALA A 84 0.88 -23.56 3.63
N VAL A 85 -0.24 -24.18 3.24
CA VAL A 85 -0.36 -25.03 2.05
C VAL A 85 -0.55 -24.14 0.82
N ASP A 86 0.58 -23.72 0.24
CA ASP A 86 0.75 -23.06 -1.07
C ASP A 86 -0.46 -22.29 -1.62
N SER A 87 -1.00 -21.37 -0.81
CA SER A 87 -2.03 -20.45 -1.26
C SER A 87 -1.34 -19.28 -1.95
N GLY A 88 -1.15 -19.42 -3.28
CA GLY A 88 -0.82 -18.30 -4.14
C GLY A 88 -1.82 -17.15 -3.95
N ILE A 89 -1.51 -15.98 -4.51
CA ILE A 89 -2.41 -14.83 -4.47
C ILE A 89 -3.74 -15.23 -5.11
N ASN A 90 -4.86 -15.04 -4.41
CA ASN A 90 -6.17 -15.31 -4.99
C ASN A 90 -6.36 -14.42 -6.23
N PRO A 91 -6.56 -14.98 -7.44
CA PRO A 91 -6.66 -14.20 -8.66
C PRO A 91 -7.87 -13.26 -8.68
N SER A 92 -8.87 -13.54 -7.84
CA SER A 92 -10.06 -12.70 -7.68
C SER A 92 -9.91 -11.60 -6.64
N TYR A 93 -8.79 -11.53 -5.90
CA TYR A 93 -8.61 -10.55 -4.83
C TYR A 93 -8.74 -9.10 -5.32
N ALA A 94 -8.12 -8.77 -6.46
CA ALA A 94 -8.26 -7.44 -7.04
C ALA A 94 -9.74 -7.09 -7.31
N ARG A 95 -10.52 -8.07 -7.78
CA ARG A 95 -11.96 -7.90 -8.01
C ARG A 95 -12.72 -7.70 -6.70
N LEU A 96 -12.37 -8.45 -5.64
CA LEU A 96 -12.97 -8.24 -4.32
C LEU A 96 -12.72 -6.82 -3.83
N VAL A 97 -11.50 -6.31 -3.94
CA VAL A 97 -11.18 -4.93 -3.54
C VAL A 97 -12.01 -3.91 -4.31
N PHE A 98 -12.10 -4.03 -5.64
CA PHE A 98 -12.86 -3.08 -6.46
C PHE A 98 -14.37 -3.12 -6.23
N TYR A 99 -14.96 -4.31 -6.09
CA TYR A 99 -16.42 -4.47 -6.05
C TYR A 99 -17.01 -4.59 -4.65
N ARG A 100 -16.19 -4.90 -3.63
CA ARG A 100 -16.62 -4.99 -2.23
C ARG A 100 -16.11 -3.78 -1.45
N ASP A 101 -14.80 -3.60 -1.40
CA ASP A 101 -14.15 -2.71 -0.43
C ASP A 101 -14.12 -1.24 -0.90
N LEU A 102 -14.00 -1.00 -2.22
CA LEU A 102 -13.97 0.33 -2.85
C LEU A 102 -15.27 0.66 -3.60
N SER A 103 -16.40 0.13 -3.12
CA SER A 103 -17.70 0.26 -3.78
C SER A 103 -18.48 1.53 -3.41
N THR A 104 -18.04 2.28 -2.40
CA THR A 104 -18.77 3.46 -1.89
C THR A 104 -18.27 4.77 -2.51
N VAL A 105 -19.14 5.78 -2.55
CA VAL A 105 -18.79 7.12 -3.08
C VAL A 105 -17.70 7.78 -2.23
N GLU A 106 -17.73 7.59 -0.91
CA GLU A 106 -16.73 8.13 0.02
C GLU A 106 -15.34 7.55 -0.28
N SER A 107 -15.27 6.25 -0.56
CA SER A 107 -14.02 5.58 -0.94
C SER A 107 -13.47 6.13 -2.27
N ALA A 108 -14.34 6.40 -3.25
CA ALA A 108 -13.97 7.00 -4.52
C ALA A 108 -13.48 8.45 -4.36
N ILE A 109 -14.15 9.27 -3.53
CA ILE A 109 -13.73 10.64 -3.21
C ILE A 109 -12.37 10.64 -2.51
N ALA A 110 -12.20 9.80 -1.49
CA ALA A 110 -10.93 9.68 -0.78
C ALA A 110 -9.80 9.20 -1.71
N GLY A 111 -10.11 8.29 -2.63
CA GLY A 111 -9.20 7.81 -3.66
C GLY A 111 -8.76 8.93 -4.60
N LEU A 112 -9.70 9.70 -5.16
CA LEU A 112 -9.40 10.84 -6.04
C LEU A 112 -8.54 11.89 -5.36
N ARG A 113 -8.82 12.22 -4.08
CA ARG A 113 -8.06 13.23 -3.34
C ARG A 113 -6.62 12.81 -3.01
N ARG A 114 -6.36 11.51 -2.99
CA ARG A 114 -5.01 10.94 -2.77
C ARG A 114 -4.31 10.56 -4.08
N LEU A 115 -5.04 10.58 -5.19
CA LEU A 115 -4.50 10.18 -6.48
C LEU A 115 -3.41 11.17 -6.91
N ASP A 116 -2.29 10.63 -7.39
CA ASP A 116 -1.27 11.44 -8.04
C ASP A 116 -1.90 12.22 -9.20
N VAL A 117 -1.75 13.54 -9.13
CA VAL A 117 -2.34 14.49 -10.07
C VAL A 117 -1.95 14.18 -11.52
N ALA A 118 -0.73 13.69 -11.75
CA ALA A 118 -0.27 13.31 -13.08
C ALA A 118 -1.07 12.13 -13.67
N ARG A 119 -1.69 11.31 -12.82
CA ARG A 119 -2.46 10.11 -13.22
C ARG A 119 -3.93 10.40 -13.50
N VAL A 120 -4.46 11.54 -13.06
CA VAL A 120 -5.88 11.90 -13.22
C VAL A 120 -6.31 11.88 -14.68
N THR A 121 -5.47 12.37 -15.60
CA THR A 121 -5.78 12.41 -17.04
C THR A 121 -5.83 11.01 -17.67
N TYR A 122 -5.33 9.99 -16.97
CA TYR A 122 -5.38 8.58 -17.37
C TYR A 122 -6.51 7.80 -16.70
N LEU A 123 -7.43 8.47 -16.01
CA LEU A 123 -8.66 7.82 -15.54
C LEU A 123 -9.46 7.35 -16.76
N MET A 124 -9.80 6.06 -16.77
CA MET A 124 -10.60 5.43 -17.81
C MET A 124 -12.10 5.75 -17.62
N ALA A 125 -12.41 7.05 -17.54
CA ALA A 125 -13.75 7.56 -17.35
C ALA A 125 -14.32 8.04 -18.69
N ALA A 126 -15.46 7.47 -19.06
CA ALA A 126 -16.10 7.75 -20.32
C ALA A 126 -17.16 8.87 -20.13
N TYR A 127 -16.68 10.10 -19.97
CA TYR A 127 -17.50 11.26 -19.58
C TYR A 127 -18.69 11.50 -20.52
N CYS A 128 -19.84 11.75 -19.92
CA CYS A 128 -21.07 12.15 -20.60
C CYS A 128 -21.21 13.67 -20.62
N TRP A 129 -20.80 14.35 -19.54
CA TRP A 129 -20.91 15.80 -19.39
C TRP A 129 -19.65 16.42 -18.79
N ALA A 130 -19.39 17.67 -19.15
CA ALA A 130 -18.31 18.43 -18.54
C ALA A 130 -18.68 18.90 -17.12
N ASP A 131 -19.95 19.25 -16.90
CA ASP A 131 -20.50 19.76 -15.65
C ASP A 131 -21.54 18.82 -15.01
N ILE A 132 -21.74 18.97 -13.69
CA ILE A 132 -22.77 18.25 -12.92
C ILE A 132 -24.18 18.68 -13.38
N GLY A 133 -24.35 19.92 -13.82
CA GLY A 133 -25.59 20.48 -14.36
C GLY A 133 -26.02 19.90 -15.71
N LYS A 134 -25.20 19.04 -16.34
CA LYS A 134 -25.47 18.38 -17.62
C LYS A 134 -25.64 19.34 -18.80
N LYS A 135 -25.10 20.56 -18.67
CA LYS A 135 -25.23 21.60 -19.69
C LYS A 135 -24.33 21.34 -20.89
N TRP A 136 -23.10 20.90 -20.68
CA TRP A 136 -22.14 20.68 -21.75
C TRP A 136 -21.92 19.19 -21.97
N SER A 137 -22.49 18.67 -23.07
CA SER A 137 -22.27 17.29 -23.52
C SER A 137 -20.82 17.06 -23.94
N MET A 138 -20.25 15.93 -23.52
CA MET A 138 -18.93 15.45 -23.96
C MET A 138 -19.02 14.20 -24.86
N THR A 139 -20.23 13.72 -25.14
CA THR A 139 -20.41 12.52 -25.95
C THR A 139 -20.22 12.81 -27.44
N HIS A 140 -19.70 11.82 -28.18
CA HIS A 140 -19.43 11.97 -29.61
C HIS A 140 -20.65 11.72 -30.52
N THR A 141 -21.74 11.14 -30.00
CA THR A 141 -22.94 10.81 -30.80
C THR A 141 -24.22 11.02 -30.01
N ALA A 142 -25.29 11.43 -30.71
CA ALA A 142 -26.62 11.60 -30.11
C ALA A 142 -27.14 10.31 -29.45
N GLN A 143 -26.88 9.15 -30.06
CA GLN A 143 -27.26 7.86 -29.47
C GLN A 143 -26.54 7.60 -28.15
N ARG A 144 -25.28 8.00 -28.02
CA ARG A 144 -24.56 7.89 -26.74
C ARG A 144 -25.07 8.91 -25.72
N GLN A 145 -25.40 10.12 -26.16
CA GLN A 145 -26.02 11.12 -25.28
C GLN A 145 -27.34 10.62 -24.69
N ALA A 146 -28.21 10.02 -25.51
CA ALA A 146 -29.44 9.40 -25.04
C ALA A 146 -29.18 8.32 -23.99
N ARG A 147 -28.23 7.39 -24.24
CA ARG A 147 -27.85 6.39 -23.23
C ARG A 147 -27.32 6.98 -21.93
N CYS A 148 -26.56 8.08 -22.01
CA CYS A 148 -26.08 8.80 -20.82
C CYS A 148 -27.24 9.30 -19.97
N TYR A 149 -28.25 9.92 -20.58
CA TYR A 149 -29.46 10.32 -19.88
C TYR A 149 -30.25 9.13 -19.32
N ASP A 150 -30.45 8.08 -20.11
CA ASP A 150 -31.28 6.94 -19.71
C ASP A 150 -30.66 6.12 -18.57
N ARG A 151 -29.33 5.90 -18.60
CA ARG A 151 -28.66 4.91 -17.73
C ARG A 151 -27.67 5.47 -16.74
N TYR A 152 -27.08 6.64 -17.01
CA TYR A 152 -25.91 7.12 -16.27
C TYR A 152 -26.10 8.50 -15.64
N HIS A 153 -27.29 9.09 -15.74
CA HIS A 153 -27.56 10.45 -15.28
C HIS A 153 -27.39 10.65 -13.76
N ALA A 154 -27.43 9.57 -12.98
CA ALA A 154 -27.22 9.59 -11.53
C ALA A 154 -25.78 9.23 -11.12
N ASN A 155 -24.93 8.83 -12.08
CA ASN A 155 -23.55 8.42 -11.80
C ASN A 155 -22.60 9.63 -11.86
N ALA A 156 -22.10 10.09 -10.71
CA ALA A 156 -21.16 11.21 -10.65
C ALA A 156 -19.88 10.99 -11.48
N ALA A 157 -19.44 9.75 -11.71
CA ALA A 157 -18.21 9.44 -12.44
C ALA A 157 -18.28 9.79 -13.95
N VAL A 158 -19.49 10.01 -14.50
CA VAL A 158 -19.63 10.45 -15.91
C VAL A 158 -19.59 11.97 -16.07
N HIS A 159 -19.38 12.72 -14.98
CA HIS A 159 -19.24 14.17 -14.98
C HIS A 159 -17.78 14.55 -14.73
N LEU A 160 -17.14 15.22 -15.70
CA LEU A 160 -15.74 15.64 -15.56
C LEU A 160 -15.52 16.55 -14.35
N GLU A 161 -16.44 17.49 -14.11
CA GLU A 161 -16.42 18.40 -12.96
C GLU A 161 -16.34 17.65 -11.62
N ALA A 162 -17.02 16.52 -11.47
CA ALA A 162 -17.00 15.74 -10.22
C ALA A 162 -15.59 15.22 -9.91
N ILE A 163 -14.82 14.84 -10.94
CA ILE A 163 -13.43 14.42 -10.81
C ILE A 163 -12.55 15.63 -10.46
N LEU A 164 -12.66 16.72 -11.23
CA LEU A 164 -11.83 17.91 -11.06
C LEU A 164 -12.02 18.61 -9.71
N ARG A 165 -13.21 18.51 -9.11
CA ARG A 165 -13.50 19.03 -7.75
C ARG A 165 -12.87 18.20 -6.63
N ASN A 166 -12.44 16.97 -6.90
CA ASN A 166 -11.93 16.04 -5.90
C ASN A 166 -10.42 15.75 -6.03
N ILE A 167 -9.70 16.60 -6.75
CA ILE A 167 -8.23 16.53 -6.92
C ILE A 167 -7.60 17.89 -6.60
N ASP A 168 -6.28 17.96 -6.54
CA ASP A 168 -5.56 19.23 -6.60
C ASP A 168 -5.70 19.83 -8.02
N PHE A 169 -6.76 20.59 -8.21
CA PHE A 169 -7.09 21.20 -9.48
C PHE A 169 -6.04 22.20 -9.96
N GLY A 170 -5.38 22.94 -9.05
CA GLY A 170 -4.37 23.93 -9.39
C GLY A 170 -3.15 23.29 -10.02
N THR A 171 -2.62 22.25 -9.36
CA THR A 171 -1.50 21.46 -9.87
C THR A 171 -1.88 20.71 -11.15
N TRP A 172 -3.09 20.16 -11.21
CA TRP A 172 -3.58 19.47 -12.39
C TRP A 172 -3.68 20.40 -13.60
N MET A 173 -4.20 21.61 -13.39
CA MET A 173 -4.31 22.62 -14.43
C MET A 173 -2.93 23.05 -14.91
N ALA A 174 -1.96 23.28 -14.03
CA ALA A 174 -0.60 23.64 -14.43
C ALA A 174 0.02 22.62 -15.40
N LEU A 175 -0.23 21.32 -15.17
CA LEU A 175 0.26 20.25 -16.04
C LEU A 175 -0.53 20.08 -17.35
N ASN A 176 -1.82 20.42 -17.35
CA ASN A 176 -2.73 20.10 -18.46
C ASN A 176 -3.32 21.32 -19.18
N ASN A 177 -2.96 22.55 -18.78
CA ASN A 177 -3.62 23.79 -19.15
C ASN A 177 -3.82 23.92 -20.67
N ALA A 178 -2.74 23.79 -21.44
CA ALA A 178 -2.79 23.94 -22.89
C ALA A 178 -3.78 22.95 -23.54
N ARG A 179 -3.78 21.69 -23.10
CA ARG A 179 -4.67 20.64 -23.63
C ARG A 179 -6.11 20.85 -23.17
N PHE A 180 -6.31 21.15 -21.88
CA PHE A 180 -7.63 21.34 -21.30
C PHE A 180 -8.34 22.56 -21.89
N MET A 181 -7.65 23.71 -21.95
CA MET A 181 -8.25 24.93 -22.48
C MET A 181 -8.57 24.80 -23.97
N THR A 182 -7.65 24.25 -24.76
CA THR A 182 -7.89 24.08 -26.21
C THR A 182 -9.08 23.15 -26.51
N ARG A 183 -9.27 22.08 -25.72
CA ARG A 183 -10.26 21.03 -26.02
C ARG A 183 -11.59 21.15 -25.28
N ILE A 184 -11.59 21.81 -24.12
CA ILE A 184 -12.74 21.83 -23.21
C ILE A 184 -13.03 23.26 -22.75
N GLY A 185 -12.05 23.94 -22.14
CA GLY A 185 -12.26 25.25 -21.50
C GLY A 185 -12.70 26.34 -22.47
N THR A 186 -11.96 26.55 -23.57
CA THR A 186 -12.26 27.58 -24.57
C THR A 186 -13.58 27.32 -25.31
N PRO A 187 -13.89 26.09 -25.79
CA PRO A 187 -15.20 25.79 -26.36
C PRO A 187 -16.36 26.07 -25.40
N ILE A 188 -16.24 25.68 -24.13
CA ILE A 188 -17.27 25.95 -23.12
C ILE A 188 -17.44 27.46 -22.90
N ALA A 189 -16.35 28.21 -22.79
CA ALA A 189 -16.40 29.66 -22.61
C ALA A 189 -17.01 30.40 -23.81
N ALA A 190 -16.88 29.86 -25.02
CA ALA A 190 -17.45 30.42 -26.24
C ALA A 190 -18.95 30.13 -26.38
N THR A 191 -19.52 29.17 -25.64
CA THR A 191 -20.95 28.86 -25.72
C THR A 191 -21.80 29.84 -24.89
N PRO A 192 -22.80 30.51 -25.49
CA PRO A 192 -23.83 31.21 -24.72
C PRO A 192 -24.54 30.21 -23.80
N SER A 193 -25.04 30.65 -22.66
CA SER A 193 -25.57 29.79 -21.61
C SER A 193 -26.76 28.90 -22.04
N GLY A 194 -26.51 27.72 -22.61
CA GLY A 194 -27.53 26.70 -22.89
C GLY A 194 -26.96 25.44 -23.56
N PRO A 195 -27.63 24.28 -23.47
CA PRO A 195 -27.08 23.01 -23.90
C PRO A 195 -27.08 22.90 -25.42
N SER A 196 -25.90 22.73 -26.01
CA SER A 196 -25.77 22.31 -27.40
C SER A 196 -25.87 20.79 -27.46
N GLY A 197 -27.10 20.29 -27.63
CA GLY A 197 -27.42 18.95 -28.09
C GLY A 197 -28.27 19.05 -29.34
#